data_AF-A0A7G9AX22-F1
#
_entry.id   AF-A0A7G9AX22-F1
#
_cell.length_a   1.000
_cell.length_b   1.000
_cell.length_c   1.000
_cell.angle_alpha   90.00
_cell.angle_beta   90.00
_cell.angle_gamma   90.00
#
_symmetry.space_group_name_H-M   'P 1'
#
loop_
_entity.id
_entity.type
_entity.pdbx_description
1 polymer ?
#
loop_
_entity_poly.entity_id
_entity_poly.type
_entity_poly.pdbx_seq_one_letter_code
_entity_poly.pdbx_strand_id
1 'polypeptide(L)'
;MKRIKTIKVETIFLILASIFILTFMIVQPINRVPDESNHARMTWEVFHKPTSETYKWMEKIPATPDVSPKDYKQLFTKKIALSKETFSFRFTLKSLSFLPQLIGMTLGSFLYPSVGVIVMMGRLFNALAYIIGIYFLIKYFKYGKKALLFISLLPIMVQQAASLSYDVMNYLEIMLVIGFFTNIAYKKKFTNKNLLELFFISIGLFITKPNNLLLLGLLPFIDFEFEGFLSALNRGFLATKNFVDRYRYVFYILGFIAFFLALHLAFRNQGGLMHYGRVLLNTLFKQRLNGDLNTILTIGIFGFLGNFTIQLPLWLIFIDVAVLVIIFLQSQKDFMSRSYTVISCYLFVVQVIAVISIMYLQWTPIVLGKNAPVSVGAQGRYFTPFLILLLPIVANLGVLEIKEEKVNRLMVGTLIVNFLISLYLMVPFYWNLLG
;
A
#
# COMPACT_ATOMS: atom_id res chain seq x y z
N MET A 1 41.18 14.13 -7.61
CA MET A 1 39.97 13.28 -7.70
C MET A 1 38.75 14.09 -7.26
N LYS A 2 37.86 14.50 -8.19
CA LYS A 2 36.59 15.14 -7.83
C LYS A 2 35.73 14.10 -7.08
N ARG A 3 35.39 14.37 -5.81
CA ARG A 3 34.35 13.61 -5.09
C ARG A 3 33.06 13.69 -5.91
N ILE A 4 32.70 12.61 -6.60
CA ILE A 4 31.38 12.50 -7.23
C ILE A 4 30.38 12.61 -6.09
N LYS A 5 29.60 13.70 -6.08
CA LYS A 5 28.60 13.96 -5.04
C LYS A 5 27.52 12.88 -5.19
N THR A 6 27.47 11.93 -4.27
CA THR A 6 26.46 10.87 -4.26
C THR A 6 25.08 11.51 -4.14
N ILE A 7 24.22 11.28 -5.14
CA ILE A 7 22.84 11.80 -5.15
C ILE A 7 22.08 11.17 -3.99
N LYS A 8 21.35 11.99 -3.23
CA LYS A 8 20.58 11.50 -2.08
C LYS A 8 19.39 10.65 -2.54
N VAL A 9 19.03 9.64 -1.74
CA VAL A 9 17.94 8.69 -2.05
C VAL A 9 16.62 9.42 -2.27
N GLU A 10 16.30 10.42 -1.45
CA GLU A 10 15.08 11.23 -1.61
C GLU A 10 15.04 12.01 -2.93
N THR A 11 16.20 12.44 -3.45
CA THR A 11 16.30 13.14 -4.75
C THR A 11 16.11 12.17 -5.90
N ILE A 12 16.69 10.97 -5.82
CA ILE A 12 16.46 9.90 -6.82
C ILE A 12 14.96 9.57 -6.88
N PHE A 13 14.33 9.35 -5.71
CA PHE A 13 12.90 9.08 -5.63
C PHE A 13 12.08 10.19 -6.27
N LEU A 14 12.32 11.46 -5.89
CA LEU A 14 11.54 12.59 -6.39
C LEU A 14 11.56 12.68 -7.92
N ILE A 15 12.73 12.50 -8.54
CA ILE A 15 12.88 12.54 -10.00
C ILE A 15 12.12 11.38 -10.65
N LEU A 16 12.38 10.14 -10.21
CA LEU A 16 11.75 8.95 -10.81
C LEU A 16 10.24 8.94 -10.58
N ALA A 17 9.77 9.22 -9.36
CA ALA A 17 8.36 9.24 -9.01
C ALA A 17 7.59 10.27 -9.84
N SER A 18 8.14 11.48 -10.00
CA SER A 18 7.50 12.53 -10.80
C SER A 18 7.34 12.11 -12.25
N ILE A 19 8.37 11.51 -12.86
CA ILE A 19 8.28 11.01 -14.24
C ILE A 19 7.29 9.85 -14.31
N PHE A 20 7.47 8.82 -13.47
CA PHE A 20 6.71 7.58 -13.59
C PHE A 20 5.22 7.78 -13.34
N ILE A 21 4.87 8.46 -12.24
CA ILE A 21 3.48 8.63 -11.82
C ILE A 21 2.74 9.58 -12.75
N LEU A 22 3.36 10.70 -13.16
CA LEU A 22 2.70 11.64 -14.08
C LEU A 22 2.52 11.04 -15.47
N THR A 23 3.47 10.23 -15.96
CA THR A 23 3.28 9.50 -17.21
C THR A 23 2.16 8.46 -17.09
N PHE A 24 2.14 7.64 -16.03
CA PHE A 24 1.06 6.67 -15.80
C PHE A 24 -0.30 7.33 -15.71
N MET A 25 -0.39 8.49 -15.04
CA MET A 25 -1.63 9.24 -14.87
C MET A 25 -2.26 9.61 -16.22
N ILE A 26 -1.43 9.93 -17.22
CA ILE A 26 -1.86 10.30 -18.58
C ILE A 26 -2.11 9.06 -19.44
N VAL A 27 -1.18 8.10 -19.42
CA VAL A 27 -1.21 6.92 -20.29
C VAL A 27 -2.33 5.96 -19.90
N GLN A 28 -2.62 5.82 -18.61
CA GLN A 28 -3.66 4.94 -18.12
C GLN A 28 -5.03 5.61 -18.25
N PRO A 29 -5.95 5.07 -19.07
CA PRO A 29 -7.26 5.69 -19.23
C PRO A 29 -8.05 5.73 -17.92
N ILE A 30 -9.01 6.64 -17.86
CA ILE A 30 -9.95 6.76 -16.74
C ILE A 30 -10.72 5.44 -16.55
N ASN A 31 -10.88 5.02 -15.31
CA ASN A 31 -11.60 3.82 -14.90
C ASN A 31 -10.97 2.50 -15.37
N ARG A 32 -9.63 2.45 -15.48
CA ARG A 32 -8.86 1.23 -15.81
C ARG A 32 -8.01 0.70 -14.67
N VAL A 33 -7.96 1.42 -13.55
CA VAL A 33 -7.35 0.96 -12.30
C VAL A 33 -8.44 0.28 -11.47
N PRO A 34 -8.16 -0.84 -10.78
CA PRO A 34 -9.22 -1.54 -10.07
C PRO A 34 -9.75 -0.67 -8.93
N ASP A 35 -11.07 -0.66 -8.79
CA ASP A 35 -11.82 0.13 -7.80
C ASP A 35 -11.75 1.65 -7.97
N GLU A 36 -11.18 2.18 -9.07
CA GLU A 36 -11.02 3.63 -9.24
C GLU A 36 -12.35 4.38 -9.23
N SER A 37 -13.36 3.91 -9.98
CA SER A 37 -14.70 4.52 -9.94
C SER A 37 -15.36 4.40 -8.56
N ASN A 38 -15.14 3.31 -7.82
CA ASN A 38 -15.67 3.17 -6.47
C ASN A 38 -15.02 4.17 -5.50
N HIS A 39 -13.71 4.33 -5.58
CA HIS A 39 -12.97 5.30 -4.76
C HIS A 39 -13.37 6.73 -5.11
N ALA A 40 -13.48 7.03 -6.40
CA ALA A 40 -13.91 8.33 -6.88
C ALA A 40 -15.37 8.65 -6.49
N ARG A 41 -16.27 7.64 -6.47
CA ARG A 41 -17.64 7.79 -5.95
C ARG A 41 -17.62 8.15 -4.47
N MET A 42 -16.90 7.39 -3.65
CA MET A 42 -16.78 7.67 -2.21
C MET A 42 -16.21 9.06 -1.92
N THR A 43 -15.23 9.50 -2.72
CA THR A 43 -14.71 10.87 -2.67
C THR A 43 -15.79 11.89 -3.02
N TRP A 44 -16.50 11.70 -4.14
CA TRP A 44 -17.51 12.64 -4.61
C TRP A 44 -18.69 12.80 -3.64
N GLU A 45 -19.10 11.70 -3.00
CA GLU A 45 -20.19 11.65 -2.02
C GLU A 45 -19.89 12.38 -0.70
N VAL A 46 -18.66 12.85 -0.48
CA VAL A 46 -18.33 13.73 0.67
C VAL A 46 -19.00 15.10 0.54
N PHE A 47 -19.13 15.61 -0.69
CA PHE A 47 -19.79 16.90 -0.98
C PHE A 47 -21.12 16.76 -1.73
N HIS A 48 -21.49 15.56 -2.16
CA HIS A 48 -22.71 15.35 -2.94
C HIS A 48 -23.57 14.23 -2.35
N LYS A 49 -24.88 14.44 -2.31
CA LYS A 49 -25.83 13.45 -1.81
C LYS A 49 -25.93 12.30 -2.81
N PRO A 50 -25.83 11.03 -2.39
CA PRO A 50 -26.11 9.90 -3.26
C PRO A 50 -27.60 9.92 -3.68
N THR A 51 -27.84 10.04 -4.99
CA THR A 51 -29.17 9.95 -5.62
C THR A 51 -29.10 9.06 -6.86
N SER A 52 -30.24 8.78 -7.49
CA SER A 52 -30.29 8.04 -8.75
C SER A 52 -29.61 8.74 -9.92
N GLU A 53 -29.38 10.06 -9.84
CA GLU A 53 -28.74 10.84 -10.91
C GLU A 53 -27.27 11.20 -10.62
N THR A 54 -26.88 11.22 -9.33
CA THR A 54 -25.54 11.53 -8.85
C THR A 54 -24.50 10.58 -9.42
N TYR A 55 -23.35 11.11 -9.84
CA TYR A 55 -22.18 10.34 -10.26
C TYR A 55 -22.36 9.46 -11.52
N LYS A 56 -23.54 9.50 -12.17
CA LYS A 56 -23.85 8.72 -13.38
C LYS A 56 -22.93 9.01 -14.56
N TRP A 57 -22.23 10.15 -14.55
CA TRP A 57 -21.24 10.49 -15.56
C TRP A 57 -19.98 9.62 -15.49
N MET A 58 -19.57 9.13 -14.31
CA MET A 58 -18.44 8.20 -14.20
C MET A 58 -18.88 6.77 -14.45
N GLU A 59 -20.04 6.35 -13.92
CA GLU A 59 -20.53 4.97 -14.07
C GLU A 59 -20.71 4.55 -15.54
N LYS A 60 -20.94 5.53 -16.43
CA LYS A 60 -21.04 5.31 -17.88
C LYS A 60 -19.71 5.04 -18.57
N ILE A 61 -18.58 5.31 -17.92
CA ILE A 61 -17.26 5.05 -18.49
C ILE A 61 -17.00 3.55 -18.34
N PRO A 62 -16.94 2.77 -19.45
CA PRO A 62 -16.67 1.33 -19.38
C PRO A 62 -15.36 1.07 -18.66
N ALA A 63 -15.11 -0.13 -18.13
CA ALA A 63 -13.82 -0.56 -17.56
C ALA A 63 -12.95 -1.37 -18.56
N THR A 64 -13.42 -1.54 -19.80
CA THR A 64 -12.88 -2.44 -20.83
C THR A 64 -11.67 -1.87 -21.58
N PRO A 65 -10.76 -2.70 -22.11
CA PRO A 65 -9.69 -2.23 -23.01
C PRO A 65 -10.24 -1.55 -24.29
N ASP A 66 -9.34 -1.11 -25.17
CA ASP A 66 -9.64 -0.51 -26.49
C ASP A 66 -10.36 0.85 -26.44
N VAL A 67 -9.64 1.85 -25.90
CA VAL A 67 -10.13 3.21 -25.76
C VAL A 67 -10.00 3.97 -27.09
N SER A 68 -11.15 4.31 -27.67
CA SER A 68 -11.26 5.24 -28.79
C SER A 68 -10.71 6.62 -28.40
N PRO A 69 -9.65 7.14 -29.06
CA PRO A 69 -9.11 8.47 -28.75
C PRO A 69 -10.14 9.59 -28.94
N LYS A 70 -11.07 9.42 -29.89
CA LYS A 70 -12.15 10.37 -30.14
C LYS A 70 -13.13 10.43 -28.97
N ASP A 71 -13.54 9.28 -28.44
CA ASP A 71 -14.48 9.23 -27.31
C ASP A 71 -13.80 9.63 -26.01
N TYR A 72 -12.53 9.28 -25.85
CA TYR A 72 -11.73 9.73 -24.72
C TYR A 72 -11.59 11.25 -24.69
N LYS A 73 -11.34 11.90 -25.85
CA LYS A 73 -11.29 13.36 -25.95
C LYS A 73 -12.59 14.00 -25.50
N GLN A 74 -13.75 13.39 -25.79
CA GLN A 74 -15.05 13.91 -25.34
C GLN A 74 -15.18 13.97 -23.82
N LEU A 75 -14.48 13.10 -23.07
CA LEU A 75 -14.48 13.16 -21.61
C LEU A 75 -13.93 14.49 -21.07
N PHE A 76 -13.05 15.15 -21.83
CA PHE A 76 -12.41 16.41 -21.45
C PHE A 76 -13.14 17.63 -22.03
N THR A 77 -13.87 17.49 -23.14
CA THR A 77 -14.49 18.61 -23.84
C THR A 77 -16.00 18.73 -23.58
N LYS A 78 -16.68 17.67 -23.15
CA LYS A 78 -18.12 17.71 -22.87
C LYS A 78 -18.36 18.00 -21.39
N LYS A 79 -19.04 19.11 -21.11
CA LYS A 79 -19.43 19.44 -19.73
C LYS A 79 -20.51 18.49 -19.21
N ILE A 80 -20.41 18.15 -17.93
CA ILE A 80 -21.45 17.44 -17.18
C ILE A 80 -22.41 18.44 -16.56
N ALA A 81 -23.68 18.05 -16.41
CA ALA A 81 -24.70 18.88 -15.78
C ALA A 81 -24.59 18.77 -14.25
N LEU A 82 -23.77 19.65 -13.64
CA LEU A 82 -23.62 19.70 -12.17
C LEU A 82 -24.92 20.04 -11.43
N SER A 83 -25.93 20.58 -12.12
CA SER A 83 -27.27 20.79 -11.53
C SER A 83 -27.93 19.49 -11.05
N LYS A 84 -27.51 18.34 -11.57
CA LYS A 84 -27.95 17.01 -11.12
C LYS A 84 -27.21 16.50 -9.89
N GLU A 85 -26.14 17.18 -9.49
CA GLU A 85 -25.31 16.83 -8.34
C GLU A 85 -25.78 17.64 -7.12
N THR A 86 -26.65 17.06 -6.30
CA THR A 86 -27.17 17.74 -5.11
C THR A 86 -26.06 17.88 -4.05
N PHE A 87 -25.70 19.11 -3.71
CA PHE A 87 -24.71 19.37 -2.65
C PHE A 87 -25.18 18.86 -1.29
N SER A 88 -24.31 18.13 -0.59
CA SER A 88 -24.52 17.66 0.78
C SER A 88 -23.16 17.42 1.41
N PHE A 89 -22.83 18.19 2.44
CA PHE A 89 -21.59 18.00 3.19
C PHE A 89 -21.73 16.82 4.17
N ARG A 90 -21.00 15.73 3.92
CA ARG A 90 -20.97 14.51 4.75
C ARG A 90 -19.54 14.11 5.07
N PHE A 91 -18.88 14.95 5.88
CA PHE A 91 -17.52 14.67 6.31
C PHE A 91 -17.51 13.69 7.48
N THR A 92 -16.82 12.57 7.32
CA THR A 92 -16.58 11.56 8.36
C THR A 92 -15.08 11.38 8.55
N LEU A 93 -14.66 10.70 9.62
CA LEU A 93 -13.23 10.37 9.80
C LEU A 93 -12.67 9.60 8.59
N LYS A 94 -13.47 8.70 7.98
CA LYS A 94 -13.08 7.96 6.78
C LYS A 94 -12.84 8.86 5.57
N SER A 95 -13.51 10.01 5.49
CA SER A 95 -13.33 11.01 4.42
C SER A 95 -11.89 11.55 4.36
N LEU A 96 -11.14 11.51 5.48
CA LEU A 96 -9.73 11.91 5.51
C LEU A 96 -8.84 11.06 4.60
N SER A 97 -9.20 9.79 4.37
CA SER A 97 -8.46 8.91 3.45
C SER A 97 -8.57 9.34 1.98
N PHE A 98 -9.57 10.16 1.65
CA PHE A 98 -9.87 10.63 0.29
C PHE A 98 -9.52 12.11 0.10
N LEU A 99 -8.93 12.76 1.11
CA LEU A 99 -8.76 14.20 1.14
C LEU A 99 -7.95 14.74 -0.06
N PRO A 100 -6.83 14.12 -0.49
CA PRO A 100 -6.12 14.57 -1.68
C PRO A 100 -7.01 14.56 -2.93
N GLN A 101 -7.68 13.43 -3.19
CA GLN A 101 -8.57 13.28 -4.33
C GLN A 101 -9.74 14.26 -4.27
N LEU A 102 -10.31 14.48 -3.08
CA LEU A 102 -11.43 15.39 -2.84
C LEU A 102 -11.07 16.82 -3.23
N ILE A 103 -9.90 17.31 -2.80
CA ILE A 103 -9.42 18.65 -3.15
C ILE A 103 -9.26 18.75 -4.68
N GLY A 104 -8.59 17.76 -5.30
CA GLY A 104 -8.39 17.75 -6.74
C GLY A 104 -9.69 17.72 -7.55
N MET A 105 -10.61 16.80 -7.23
CA MET A 105 -11.90 16.67 -7.93
C MET A 105 -12.76 17.93 -7.78
N THR A 106 -12.76 18.54 -6.59
CA THR A 106 -13.49 19.79 -6.32
C THR A 106 -12.93 20.93 -7.17
N LEU A 107 -11.61 21.13 -7.18
CA LEU A 107 -10.97 22.15 -8.01
C LEU A 107 -11.20 21.90 -9.51
N GLY A 108 -11.11 20.64 -9.96
CA GLY A 108 -11.41 20.27 -11.34
C GLY A 108 -12.83 20.60 -11.75
N SER A 109 -13.79 20.44 -10.85
CA SER A 109 -15.20 20.78 -11.09
C SER A 109 -15.43 22.29 -11.29
N PHE A 110 -14.65 23.13 -10.60
CA PHE A 110 -14.69 24.59 -10.76
C PHE A 110 -13.94 25.07 -12.00
N LEU A 111 -12.81 24.45 -12.35
CA LEU A 111 -12.01 24.82 -13.51
C LEU A 111 -12.76 24.55 -14.82
N TYR A 112 -13.19 23.29 -15.02
CA TYR A 112 -13.99 22.92 -16.17
C TYR A 112 -14.75 21.63 -15.84
N PRO A 113 -16.09 21.68 -15.67
CA PRO A 113 -16.88 20.55 -15.18
C PRO A 113 -17.08 19.50 -16.27
N SER A 114 -16.01 18.80 -16.65
CA SER A 114 -16.01 17.62 -17.50
C SER A 114 -15.46 16.45 -16.70
N VAL A 115 -15.82 15.22 -17.07
CA VAL A 115 -15.36 14.03 -16.35
C VAL A 115 -13.83 13.93 -16.37
N GLY A 116 -13.23 14.17 -17.53
CA GLY A 116 -11.79 14.13 -17.73
C GLY A 116 -11.04 15.09 -16.81
N VAL A 117 -11.47 16.36 -16.76
CA VAL A 117 -10.80 17.36 -15.91
C VAL A 117 -10.98 17.06 -14.42
N ILE A 118 -12.19 16.70 -13.98
CA ILE A 118 -12.48 16.36 -12.57
C ILE A 118 -11.61 15.18 -12.11
N VAL A 119 -11.61 14.09 -12.88
CA VAL A 119 -10.86 12.88 -12.54
C VAL A 119 -9.35 13.13 -12.58
N MET A 120 -8.84 13.79 -13.62
CA MET A 120 -7.40 14.05 -13.74
C MET A 120 -6.88 14.99 -12.66
N MET A 121 -7.67 15.99 -12.25
CA MET A 121 -7.30 16.83 -11.11
C MET A 121 -7.28 16.05 -9.80
N GLY A 122 -8.24 15.14 -9.58
CA GLY A 122 -8.20 14.23 -8.43
C GLY A 122 -6.98 13.31 -8.45
N ARG A 123 -6.64 12.73 -9.60
CA ARG A 123 -5.44 11.88 -9.78
C ARG A 123 -4.17 12.68 -9.50
N LEU A 124 -4.07 13.92 -10.00
CA LEU A 124 -2.92 14.79 -9.78
C LEU A 124 -2.70 15.07 -8.29
N PHE A 125 -3.74 15.41 -7.53
CA PHE A 125 -3.60 15.64 -6.10
C PHE A 125 -3.25 14.36 -5.32
N ASN A 126 -3.77 13.20 -5.74
CA ASN A 126 -3.36 11.92 -5.16
C ASN A 126 -1.87 11.63 -5.42
N ALA A 127 -1.42 11.84 -6.65
CA ALA A 127 -0.02 11.69 -7.04
C ALA A 127 0.88 12.64 -6.27
N LEU A 128 0.48 13.90 -6.09
CA LEU A 128 1.23 14.88 -5.30
C LEU A 128 1.32 14.46 -3.83
N ALA A 129 0.23 14.01 -3.22
CA ALA A 129 0.25 13.49 -1.86
C ALA A 129 1.21 12.30 -1.71
N TYR A 130 1.20 11.36 -2.67
CA TYR A 130 2.12 10.23 -2.69
C TYR A 130 3.59 10.67 -2.83
N ILE A 131 3.91 11.48 -3.84
CA ILE A 131 5.28 11.94 -4.13
C ILE A 131 5.84 12.75 -2.95
N ILE A 132 5.07 13.72 -2.45
CA ILE A 132 5.51 14.58 -1.34
C ILE A 132 5.63 13.76 -0.05
N GLY A 133 4.63 12.92 0.24
CA GLY A 133 4.61 12.08 1.43
C GLY A 133 5.80 11.12 1.49
N ILE A 134 6.04 10.36 0.42
CA ILE A 134 7.19 9.44 0.36
C ILE A 134 8.52 10.17 0.35
N TYR A 135 8.64 11.31 -0.32
CA TYR A 135 9.86 12.13 -0.27
C TYR A 135 10.23 12.50 1.19
N PHE A 136 9.25 12.96 1.98
CA PHE A 136 9.48 13.27 3.38
C PHE A 136 9.70 12.02 4.24
N LEU A 137 9.01 10.91 3.95
CA LEU A 137 9.21 9.64 4.66
C LEU A 137 10.62 9.08 4.42
N ILE A 138 11.17 9.15 3.21
CA ILE A 138 12.56 8.75 2.94
C ILE A 138 13.54 9.59 3.77
N LYS A 139 13.26 10.88 3.96
CA LYS A 139 14.07 11.74 4.83
C LYS A 139 13.90 11.37 6.31
N TYR A 140 12.69 10.97 6.70
CA TYR A 140 12.35 10.59 8.06
C TYR A 140 12.98 9.26 8.48
N PHE A 141 13.00 8.25 7.61
CA PHE A 141 13.54 6.92 7.88
C PHE A 141 15.01 6.98 8.32
N LYS A 142 15.37 6.18 9.33
CA LYS A 142 16.77 5.99 9.74
C LYS A 142 17.44 4.79 9.08
N TYR A 143 16.66 3.74 8.85
CA TYR A 143 17.07 2.51 8.19
C TYR A 143 16.11 2.21 7.03
N GLY A 144 16.56 1.49 6.00
CA GLY A 144 15.68 1.03 4.92
C GLY A 144 15.27 2.09 3.89
N LYS A 145 15.98 3.21 3.74
CA LYS A 145 15.62 4.27 2.78
C LYS A 145 15.52 3.78 1.33
N LYS A 146 16.47 2.95 0.89
CA LYS A 146 16.49 2.37 -0.47
C LYS A 146 15.37 1.36 -0.67
N ALA A 147 15.07 0.57 0.37
CA ALA A 147 13.95 -0.35 0.39
C ALA A 147 12.62 0.40 0.21
N LEU A 148 12.41 1.48 0.97
CA LEU A 148 11.24 2.35 0.84
C LEU A 148 11.14 2.92 -0.58
N LEU A 149 12.23 3.48 -1.13
CA LEU A 149 12.24 4.00 -2.50
C LEU A 149 11.84 2.93 -3.51
N PHE A 150 12.49 1.75 -3.47
CA PHE A 150 12.26 0.69 -4.45
C PHE A 150 10.83 0.16 -4.39
N ILE A 151 10.33 -0.16 -3.19
CA ILE A 151 8.94 -0.63 -3.01
C ILE A 151 7.94 0.46 -3.46
N SER A 152 8.21 1.73 -3.17
CA SER A 152 7.33 2.85 -3.55
C SER A 152 7.26 3.08 -5.06
N LEU A 153 8.23 2.59 -5.82
CA LEU A 153 8.31 2.75 -7.27
C LEU A 153 8.06 1.46 -8.04
N LEU A 154 7.65 0.38 -7.36
CA LEU A 154 7.12 -0.81 -8.03
C LEU A 154 5.91 -0.42 -8.90
N PRO A 155 5.74 -1.01 -10.10
CA PRO A 155 4.69 -0.60 -11.04
C PRO A 155 3.28 -0.57 -10.44
N ILE A 156 2.94 -1.52 -9.57
CA ILE A 156 1.64 -1.50 -8.90
C ILE A 156 1.44 -0.26 -8.02
N MET A 157 2.48 0.22 -7.34
CA MET A 157 2.42 1.42 -6.49
C MET A 157 2.34 2.69 -7.33
N VAL A 158 3.08 2.74 -8.44
CA VAL A 158 3.01 3.84 -9.42
C VAL A 158 1.59 3.95 -9.98
N GLN A 159 0.96 2.83 -10.35
CA GLN A 159 -0.44 2.80 -10.80
C GLN A 159 -1.40 3.30 -9.71
N GLN A 160 -1.24 2.87 -8.45
CA GLN A 160 -2.11 3.34 -7.37
C GLN A 160 -1.97 4.87 -7.18
N ALA A 161 -0.75 5.38 -7.17
CA ALA A 161 -0.46 6.80 -7.02
C ALA A 161 -1.01 7.65 -8.20
N ALA A 162 -1.00 7.09 -9.41
CA ALA A 162 -1.51 7.73 -10.63
C ALA A 162 -3.04 7.70 -10.77
N SER A 163 -3.75 7.06 -9.84
CA SER A 163 -5.21 6.84 -9.89
C SER A 163 -5.96 7.60 -8.79
N LEU A 164 -7.28 7.47 -8.72
CA LEU A 164 -8.08 7.97 -7.58
C LEU A 164 -8.09 7.03 -6.36
N SER A 165 -7.06 6.19 -6.21
CA SER A 165 -7.03 5.20 -5.12
C SER A 165 -6.66 5.78 -3.76
N TYR A 166 -7.50 5.54 -2.75
CA TYR A 166 -7.20 5.89 -1.36
C TYR A 166 -6.12 4.98 -0.73
N ASP A 167 -5.74 3.88 -1.42
CA ASP A 167 -4.64 3.02 -1.00
C ASP A 167 -3.31 3.80 -0.88
N VAL A 168 -3.20 4.97 -1.52
CA VAL A 168 -2.10 5.94 -1.32
C VAL A 168 -1.99 6.39 0.14
N MET A 169 -3.08 6.85 0.76
CA MET A 169 -3.06 7.31 2.14
C MET A 169 -2.76 6.16 3.10
N ASN A 170 -3.33 4.98 2.82
CA ASN A 170 -3.01 3.76 3.54
C ASN A 170 -1.51 3.39 3.47
N TYR A 171 -0.91 3.48 2.29
CA TYR A 171 0.52 3.22 2.11
C TYR A 171 1.40 4.21 2.88
N LEU A 172 1.10 5.52 2.78
CA LEU A 172 1.82 6.56 3.50
C LEU A 172 1.77 6.32 5.02
N GLU A 173 0.63 5.92 5.55
CA GLU A 173 0.45 5.65 6.96
C GLU A 173 1.22 4.40 7.43
N ILE A 174 1.19 3.31 6.65
CA ILE A 174 2.01 2.12 6.92
C ILE A 174 3.50 2.50 6.91
N MET A 175 3.94 3.30 5.93
CA MET A 175 5.33 3.72 5.89
C MET A 175 5.68 4.68 7.02
N LEU A 176 4.76 5.55 7.47
CA LEU A 176 4.96 6.43 8.62
C LEU A 176 5.23 5.64 9.90
N VAL A 177 4.43 4.61 10.21
CA VAL A 177 4.66 3.78 11.41
C VAL A 177 5.97 3.00 11.33
N ILE A 178 6.35 2.49 10.15
CA ILE A 178 7.65 1.83 9.97
C ILE A 178 8.80 2.84 10.14
N GLY A 179 8.66 4.03 9.58
CA GLY A 179 9.61 5.13 9.74
C GLY A 179 9.79 5.51 11.20
N PHE A 180 8.68 5.61 11.94
CA PHE A 180 8.67 5.86 13.38
C PHE A 180 9.46 4.78 14.12
N PHE A 181 9.20 3.49 13.85
CA PHE A 181 9.97 2.39 14.44
C PHE A 181 11.46 2.47 14.13
N THR A 182 11.85 2.79 12.89
CA THR A 182 13.28 2.97 12.57
C THR A 182 13.91 4.13 13.35
N ASN A 183 13.16 5.20 13.63
CA ASN A 183 13.62 6.33 14.41
C ASN A 183 13.79 5.97 15.89
N ILE A 184 12.85 5.25 16.48
CA ILE A 184 12.97 4.74 17.86
C ILE A 184 14.15 3.79 17.97
N ALA A 185 14.28 2.85 17.03
CA ALA A 185 15.39 1.89 17.02
C ALA A 185 16.76 2.55 16.88
N TYR A 186 16.86 3.63 16.09
CA TYR A 186 18.09 4.41 15.93
C TYR A 186 18.43 5.24 17.18
N LYS A 187 17.45 5.97 17.72
CA LYS A 187 17.67 6.88 18.86
C LYS A 187 17.75 6.16 20.20
N LYS A 188 17.17 4.95 20.29
CA LYS A 188 17.01 4.17 21.53
C LYS A 188 16.29 4.93 22.65
N LYS A 189 15.49 5.94 22.30
CA LYS A 189 14.75 6.80 23.23
C LYS A 189 13.31 6.99 22.76
N PHE A 190 12.38 6.94 23.71
CA PHE A 190 10.96 7.21 23.50
C PHE A 190 10.54 8.45 24.30
N THR A 191 10.31 9.55 23.59
CA THR A 191 10.01 10.86 24.17
C THR A 191 8.50 11.16 24.22
N ASN A 192 8.09 12.21 24.93
CA ASN A 192 6.71 12.69 24.92
C ASN A 192 6.21 13.06 23.51
N LYS A 193 7.10 13.56 22.63
CA LYS A 193 6.76 13.85 21.23
C LYS A 193 6.45 12.56 20.47
N ASN A 194 7.17 11.48 20.78
CA ASN A 194 6.93 10.18 20.17
C ASN A 194 5.59 9.58 20.63
N LEU A 195 5.15 9.86 21.87
CA LEU A 195 3.81 9.47 22.33
C LEU A 195 2.71 10.18 21.52
N LEU A 196 2.87 11.49 21.30
CA LEU A 196 1.94 12.27 20.50
C LEU A 196 1.93 11.79 19.04
N GLU A 197 3.10 11.52 18.47
CA GLU A 197 3.23 10.96 17.13
C GLU A 197 2.55 9.58 17.02
N LEU A 198 2.77 8.70 17.99
CA LEU A 198 2.13 7.39 18.06
C LEU A 198 0.60 7.48 18.13
N PHE A 199 0.07 8.47 18.86
CA PHE A 199 -1.37 8.73 18.92
C PHE A 199 -1.95 9.08 17.55
N PHE A 200 -1.32 10.01 16.82
CA PHE A 200 -1.77 10.37 15.47
C PHE A 200 -1.60 9.22 14.47
N ILE A 201 -0.50 8.48 14.55
CA ILE A 201 -0.28 7.27 13.73
C ILE A 201 -1.38 6.24 14.00
N SER A 202 -1.75 6.03 15.26
CA SER A 202 -2.80 5.06 15.63
C SER A 202 -4.15 5.44 15.01
N ILE A 203 -4.49 6.74 15.04
CA ILE A 203 -5.69 7.26 14.39
C ILE A 203 -5.62 7.08 12.87
N GLY A 204 -4.50 7.43 12.25
CA GLY A 204 -4.28 7.28 10.81
C GLY A 204 -4.44 5.84 10.34
N LEU A 205 -3.80 4.89 11.04
CA LEU A 205 -3.89 3.46 10.75
C LEU A 205 -5.34 2.96 10.86
N PHE A 206 -6.07 3.40 11.89
CA PHE A 206 -7.48 3.04 12.05
C PHE A 206 -8.37 3.59 10.94
N ILE A 207 -8.19 4.86 10.57
CA ILE A 207 -9.00 5.55 9.56
C ILE A 207 -8.78 4.98 8.16
N THR A 208 -7.53 4.65 7.82
CA THR A 208 -7.18 4.13 6.50
C THR A 208 -7.61 2.68 6.34
N LYS A 209 -7.07 1.77 7.18
CA LYS A 209 -7.47 0.35 7.25
C LYS A 209 -7.21 -0.22 8.66
N PRO A 210 -8.25 -0.53 9.45
CA PRO A 210 -8.10 -0.96 10.84
C PRO A 210 -7.18 -2.16 11.09
N ASN A 211 -7.04 -3.09 10.15
CA ASN A 211 -6.11 -4.23 10.28
C ASN A 211 -4.63 -3.79 10.37
N ASN A 212 -4.31 -2.57 9.94
CA ASN A 212 -2.95 -2.05 10.05
C ASN A 212 -2.58 -1.66 11.49
N LEU A 213 -3.54 -1.54 12.41
CA LEU A 213 -3.24 -1.37 13.85
C LEU A 213 -2.38 -2.51 14.41
N LEU A 214 -2.40 -3.69 13.77
CA LEU A 214 -1.52 -4.81 14.12
C LEU A 214 -0.03 -4.44 14.01
N LEU A 215 0.35 -3.45 13.19
CA LEU A 215 1.72 -2.92 13.11
C LEU A 215 2.21 -2.34 14.43
N LEU A 216 1.32 -1.75 15.24
CA LEU A 216 1.67 -1.21 16.55
C LEU A 216 2.13 -2.31 17.52
N GLY A 217 1.74 -3.56 17.27
CA GLY A 217 2.23 -4.73 18.00
C GLY A 217 3.74 -4.97 17.86
N LEU A 218 4.44 -4.29 16.95
CA LEU A 218 5.90 -4.34 16.84
C LEU A 218 6.62 -3.46 17.86
N LEU A 219 5.98 -2.40 18.36
CA LEU A 219 6.62 -1.40 19.22
C LEU A 219 7.25 -2.02 20.49
N PRO A 220 6.61 -2.96 21.22
CA PRO A 220 7.22 -3.58 22.40
C PRO A 220 8.53 -4.33 22.13
N PHE A 221 8.77 -4.73 20.88
CA PHE A 221 9.96 -5.47 20.49
C PHE A 221 11.13 -4.59 20.06
N ILE A 222 10.97 -3.26 20.10
CA ILE A 222 12.02 -2.29 19.82
C ILE A 222 12.74 -1.95 21.13
N ASP A 223 14.08 -1.94 21.11
CA ASP A 223 14.87 -1.53 22.27
C ASP A 223 14.88 0.00 22.39
N PHE A 224 14.30 0.52 23.47
CA PHE A 224 14.35 1.94 23.82
C PHE A 224 14.13 2.18 25.32
N GLU A 225 14.46 3.37 25.78
CA GLU A 225 14.13 3.89 27.10
C GLU A 225 13.21 5.11 27.00
N PHE A 226 12.24 5.24 27.90
CA PHE A 226 11.41 6.42 28.02
C PHE A 226 12.19 7.63 28.53
N GLU A 227 11.84 8.81 28.03
CA GLU A 227 12.42 10.09 28.41
C GLU A 227 11.31 11.09 28.78
N GLY A 228 11.63 12.11 29.57
CA GLY A 228 10.67 13.12 30.02
C GLY A 228 9.78 12.59 31.15
N PHE A 229 8.48 12.97 31.14
CA PHE A 229 7.55 12.52 32.18
C PHE A 229 7.31 11.00 32.14
N LEU A 230 7.55 10.37 30.99
CA LEU A 230 7.44 8.93 30.81
C LEU A 230 8.62 8.16 31.42
N SER A 231 9.71 8.82 31.83
CA SER A 231 10.87 8.16 32.43
C SER A 231 10.52 7.37 33.70
N ALA A 232 9.47 7.77 34.43
CA ALA A 232 8.93 7.02 35.56
C ALA A 232 8.49 5.60 35.19
N LEU A 233 8.11 5.36 33.92
CA LEU A 233 7.70 4.06 33.42
C LEU A 233 8.88 3.12 33.13
N ASN A 234 10.13 3.61 33.05
CA ASN A 234 11.28 2.79 32.65
C ASN A 234 11.48 1.57 33.55
N ARG A 235 11.33 1.72 34.86
CA ARG A 235 11.51 0.60 35.80
C ARG A 235 10.49 -0.51 35.54
N GLY A 236 9.22 -0.14 35.40
CA GLY A 236 8.14 -1.08 35.09
C GLY A 236 8.27 -1.67 33.70
N PHE A 237 8.60 -0.85 32.70
CA PHE A 237 8.81 -1.28 31.32
C PHE A 237 9.95 -2.27 31.19
N LEU A 238 11.10 -2.01 31.82
CA LEU A 238 12.24 -2.91 31.80
C LEU A 238 11.94 -4.23 32.54
N ALA A 239 11.26 -4.16 33.68
CA ALA A 239 10.82 -5.36 34.40
C ALA A 239 9.87 -6.23 33.55
N THR A 240 8.87 -5.60 32.91
CA THR A 240 7.94 -6.27 32.00
C THR A 240 8.67 -6.86 30.79
N LYS A 241 9.60 -6.11 30.18
CA LYS A 241 10.38 -6.57 29.04
C LYS A 241 11.23 -7.79 29.41
N ASN A 242 11.96 -7.72 30.52
CA ASN A 242 12.76 -8.84 31.02
C ASN A 242 11.90 -10.07 31.35
N PHE A 243 10.69 -9.87 31.88
CA PHE A 243 9.73 -10.95 32.12
C PHE A 243 9.25 -11.58 30.80
N VAL A 244 8.86 -10.77 29.82
CA VAL A 244 8.45 -11.23 28.49
C VAL A 244 9.59 -11.97 27.79
N ASP A 245 10.81 -11.45 27.86
CA ASP A 245 11.98 -12.08 27.25
C ASP A 245 12.32 -13.42 27.91
N ARG A 246 12.21 -13.51 29.26
CA ARG A 246 12.41 -14.77 30.00
C ARG A 246 11.39 -15.85 29.60
N TYR A 247 10.13 -15.47 29.41
CA TYR A 247 9.04 -16.39 29.07
C TYR A 247 8.58 -16.25 27.60
N ARG A 248 9.49 -15.85 26.70
CA ARG A 248 9.13 -15.50 25.32
C ARG A 248 8.35 -16.58 24.58
N TYR A 249 8.68 -17.85 24.81
CA TYR A 249 7.98 -18.98 24.19
C TYR A 249 6.53 -19.12 24.70
N VAL A 250 6.29 -18.84 25.98
CA VAL A 250 4.93 -18.81 26.54
C VAL A 250 4.13 -17.69 25.88
N PHE A 251 4.70 -16.49 25.75
CA PHE A 251 4.03 -15.38 25.04
C PHE A 251 3.78 -15.68 23.57
N TYR A 252 4.70 -16.37 22.88
CA TYR A 252 4.48 -16.82 21.51
C TYR A 252 3.32 -17.82 21.43
N ILE A 253 3.24 -18.79 22.36
CA ILE A 253 2.13 -19.74 22.44
C ILE A 253 0.81 -19.03 22.76
N LEU A 254 0.79 -18.12 23.73
CA LEU A 254 -0.41 -17.34 24.06
C LEU A 254 -0.87 -16.46 22.89
N GLY A 255 0.07 -15.81 22.20
CA GLY A 255 -0.23 -15.03 20.99
C GLY A 255 -0.80 -15.90 19.87
N PHE A 256 -0.25 -17.11 19.69
CA PHE A 256 -0.79 -18.10 18.76
C PHE A 256 -2.21 -18.52 19.15
N ILE A 257 -2.46 -18.86 20.42
CA ILE A 257 -3.80 -19.24 20.90
C ILE A 257 -4.79 -18.08 20.72
N ALA A 258 -4.40 -16.85 21.10
CA ALA A 258 -5.24 -15.67 20.94
C ALA A 258 -5.58 -15.40 19.47
N PHE A 259 -4.62 -15.59 18.56
CA PHE A 259 -4.85 -15.47 17.12
C PHE A 259 -5.87 -16.50 16.62
N PHE A 260 -5.72 -17.77 17.00
CA PHE A 260 -6.67 -18.82 16.62
C PHE A 260 -8.05 -18.64 17.28
N LEU A 261 -8.10 -18.12 18.50
CA LEU A 261 -9.35 -17.75 19.17
C LEU A 261 -10.06 -16.61 18.43
N ALA A 262 -9.33 -15.58 18.00
CA ALA A 262 -9.88 -14.49 17.21
C ALA A 262 -10.45 -14.99 15.88
N LEU A 263 -9.73 -15.88 15.18
CA LEU A 263 -10.24 -16.54 13.99
C LEU A 263 -11.48 -17.40 14.31
N HIS A 264 -11.48 -18.16 15.41
CA HIS A 264 -12.64 -18.97 15.79
C HIS A 264 -13.88 -18.11 15.99
N LEU A 265 -13.75 -17.00 16.73
CA LEU A 265 -14.84 -16.06 16.96
C LEU A 265 -15.31 -15.38 15.68
N ALA A 266 -14.40 -15.00 14.78
CA ALA A 266 -14.73 -14.39 13.50
C ALA A 266 -15.49 -15.34 12.56
N PHE A 267 -15.14 -16.62 12.57
CA PHE A 267 -15.67 -17.62 11.64
C PHE A 267 -16.70 -18.58 12.25
N ARG A 268 -17.10 -18.40 13.53
CA ARG A 268 -18.08 -19.26 14.21
C ARG A 268 -19.41 -19.38 13.45
N ASN A 269 -19.83 -18.30 12.80
CA ASN A 269 -21.07 -18.23 12.02
C ASN A 269 -20.87 -18.53 10.52
N GLN A 270 -19.68 -18.96 10.11
CA GLN A 270 -19.25 -19.15 8.72
C GLN A 270 -18.70 -20.58 8.50
N GLY A 271 -19.26 -21.58 9.18
CA GLY A 271 -18.79 -22.97 9.13
C GLY A 271 -17.58 -23.30 10.02
N GLY A 272 -17.11 -22.34 10.82
CA GLY A 272 -16.04 -22.54 11.79
C GLY A 272 -14.63 -22.58 11.18
N LEU A 273 -13.64 -22.83 12.05
CA LEU A 273 -12.22 -22.82 11.67
C LEU A 273 -11.84 -23.85 10.62
N MET A 274 -12.47 -25.04 10.64
CA MET A 274 -12.16 -26.09 9.67
C MET A 274 -12.62 -25.72 8.25
N HIS A 275 -13.82 -25.15 8.12
CA HIS A 275 -14.29 -24.63 6.84
C HIS A 275 -13.40 -23.49 6.35
N TYR A 276 -13.12 -22.52 7.24
CA TYR A 276 -12.26 -21.40 6.89
C TYR A 276 -10.83 -21.82 6.52
N GLY A 277 -10.26 -22.82 7.19
CA GLY A 277 -8.97 -23.41 6.83
C GLY A 277 -8.97 -23.99 5.41
N ARG A 278 -10.06 -24.67 5.01
CA ARG A 278 -10.22 -25.13 3.62
C ARG A 278 -10.35 -23.97 2.64
N VAL A 279 -11.10 -22.92 3.00
CA VAL A 279 -11.23 -21.71 2.19
C VAL A 279 -9.87 -21.05 1.97
N LEU A 280 -9.07 -20.89 3.03
CA LEU A 280 -7.71 -20.35 2.95
C LEU A 280 -6.83 -21.18 2.02
N LEU A 281 -6.84 -22.51 2.19
CA LEU A 281 -6.05 -23.40 1.34
C LEU A 281 -6.51 -23.35 -0.12
N ASN A 282 -7.82 -23.34 -0.37
CA ASN A 282 -8.35 -23.22 -1.73
C ASN A 282 -7.96 -21.87 -2.35
N THR A 283 -8.03 -20.79 -1.58
CA THR A 283 -7.69 -19.41 -2.01
C THR A 283 -6.21 -19.28 -2.38
N LEU A 284 -5.32 -19.87 -1.58
CA LEU A 284 -3.87 -19.68 -1.68
C LEU A 284 -3.15 -20.74 -2.53
N PHE A 285 -3.75 -21.92 -2.73
CA PHE A 285 -3.07 -23.03 -3.41
C PHE A 285 -3.87 -23.64 -4.57
N LYS A 286 -5.19 -23.41 -4.67
CA LYS A 286 -6.01 -23.97 -5.77
C LYS A 286 -6.38 -22.89 -6.78
N GLN A 287 -5.46 -22.62 -7.70
CA GLN A 287 -5.65 -21.67 -8.80
C GLN A 287 -6.95 -21.92 -9.59
N ARG A 288 -7.33 -23.19 -9.80
CA ARG A 288 -8.59 -23.51 -10.50
C ARG A 288 -9.85 -22.98 -9.81
N LEU A 289 -9.83 -22.77 -8.49
CA LEU A 289 -10.99 -22.35 -7.71
C LEU A 289 -11.06 -20.84 -7.47
N ASN A 290 -9.92 -20.14 -7.51
CA ASN A 290 -9.83 -18.72 -7.18
C ASN A 290 -9.16 -17.88 -8.26
N GLY A 291 -9.36 -18.25 -9.52
CA GLY A 291 -8.69 -17.61 -10.66
C GLY A 291 -7.17 -17.66 -10.54
N ASP A 292 -6.50 -16.72 -11.19
CA ASP A 292 -5.03 -16.72 -11.21
C ASP A 292 -4.44 -16.23 -9.88
N LEU A 293 -3.70 -17.10 -9.16
CA LEU A 293 -2.90 -16.77 -7.97
C LEU A 293 -1.95 -15.59 -8.21
N ASN A 294 -1.61 -15.34 -9.48
CA ASN A 294 -0.89 -14.16 -9.92
C ASN A 294 -1.55 -12.85 -9.54
N THR A 295 -2.87 -12.81 -9.32
CA THR A 295 -3.58 -11.62 -8.82
C THR A 295 -3.28 -11.29 -7.36
N ILE A 296 -2.82 -12.28 -6.56
CA ILE A 296 -2.75 -12.18 -5.10
C ILE A 296 -1.31 -12.04 -4.61
N LEU A 297 -0.53 -13.14 -4.54
CA LEU A 297 0.76 -13.14 -3.81
C LEU A 297 2.02 -13.20 -4.69
N THR A 298 1.88 -13.32 -6.01
CA THR A 298 3.04 -13.34 -6.92
C THR A 298 3.10 -12.04 -7.74
N ILE A 299 2.59 -12.03 -8.98
CA ILE A 299 2.69 -10.88 -9.90
C ILE A 299 1.98 -9.65 -9.35
N GLY A 300 0.84 -9.84 -8.66
CA GLY A 300 0.01 -8.77 -8.11
C GLY A 300 0.71 -7.87 -7.11
N ILE A 301 1.74 -8.37 -6.42
CA ILE A 301 2.51 -7.59 -5.44
C ILE A 301 3.42 -6.57 -6.13
N PHE A 302 3.83 -6.85 -7.37
CA PHE A 302 4.83 -6.06 -8.08
C PHE A 302 4.24 -5.26 -9.23
N GLY A 303 3.43 -5.89 -10.09
CA GLY A 303 2.93 -5.24 -11.30
C GLY A 303 1.90 -6.03 -12.08
N PHE A 304 0.82 -6.46 -11.41
CA PHE A 304 -0.41 -6.80 -12.13
C PHE A 304 -1.24 -5.52 -12.32
N LEU A 305 -1.01 -4.88 -13.47
CA LEU A 305 -1.54 -3.57 -13.83
C LEU A 305 -2.91 -3.66 -14.51
N GLY A 306 -3.50 -2.48 -14.73
CA GLY A 306 -4.87 -2.34 -15.20
C GLY A 306 -5.87 -2.89 -14.20
N ASN A 307 -7.02 -3.33 -14.70
CA ASN A 307 -8.04 -4.01 -13.91
C ASN A 307 -7.77 -5.52 -13.85
N PHE A 308 -6.55 -5.90 -13.43
CA PHE A 308 -6.02 -7.27 -13.48
C PHE A 308 -6.00 -7.86 -14.90
N THR A 309 -5.56 -7.06 -15.87
CA THR A 309 -5.46 -7.50 -17.27
C THR A 309 -4.03 -7.46 -17.82
N ILE A 310 -3.15 -6.64 -17.24
CA ILE A 310 -1.80 -6.45 -17.75
C ILE A 310 -0.80 -7.02 -16.73
N GLN A 311 -0.26 -8.20 -17.03
CA GLN A 311 0.74 -8.83 -16.18
C GLN A 311 2.15 -8.45 -16.65
N LEU A 312 3.01 -7.99 -15.73
CA LEU A 312 4.43 -7.93 -16.03
C LEU A 312 5.01 -9.33 -16.27
N PRO A 313 6.03 -9.46 -17.14
CA PRO A 313 6.67 -10.75 -17.38
C PRO A 313 7.25 -11.34 -16.10
N LEU A 314 7.06 -12.64 -15.89
CA LEU A 314 7.48 -13.30 -14.65
C LEU A 314 8.99 -13.19 -14.38
N TRP A 315 9.82 -13.20 -15.43
CA TRP A 315 11.27 -13.03 -15.29
C TRP A 315 11.63 -11.68 -14.67
N LEU A 316 10.86 -10.63 -14.95
CA LEU A 316 11.07 -9.30 -14.40
C LEU A 316 10.70 -9.26 -12.92
N ILE A 317 9.62 -9.96 -12.54
CA ILE A 317 9.24 -10.12 -11.12
C ILE A 317 10.34 -10.80 -10.31
N PHE A 318 10.99 -11.83 -10.87
CA PHE A 318 12.12 -12.47 -10.19
C PHE A 318 13.33 -11.53 -10.06
N ILE A 319 13.58 -10.66 -11.05
CA ILE A 319 14.60 -9.61 -10.94
C ILE A 319 14.23 -8.63 -9.82
N ASP A 320 12.97 -8.20 -9.72
CA ASP A 320 12.52 -7.31 -8.65
C ASP A 320 12.74 -7.90 -7.26
N VAL A 321 12.40 -9.18 -7.08
CA VAL A 321 12.64 -9.91 -5.83
C VAL A 321 14.14 -9.98 -5.54
N ALA A 322 14.98 -10.32 -6.52
CA ALA A 322 16.43 -10.41 -6.35
C ALA A 322 17.05 -9.05 -5.98
N VAL A 323 16.64 -7.98 -6.66
CA VAL A 323 17.10 -6.61 -6.39
C VAL A 323 16.65 -6.14 -5.01
N LEU A 324 15.41 -6.44 -4.62
CA LEU A 324 14.90 -6.14 -3.28
C LEU A 324 15.70 -6.86 -2.19
N VAL A 325 16.02 -8.14 -2.39
CA VAL A 325 16.87 -8.92 -1.48
C VAL A 325 18.28 -8.31 -1.38
N ILE A 326 18.89 -7.91 -2.50
CA ILE A 326 20.19 -7.23 -2.50
C ILE A 326 20.13 -5.91 -1.73
N ILE A 327 19.06 -5.12 -1.91
CA ILE A 327 18.86 -3.86 -1.17
C ILE A 327 18.72 -4.13 0.33
N PHE A 328 18.02 -5.21 0.72
CA PHE A 328 17.87 -5.59 2.11
C PHE A 328 19.20 -6.07 2.72
N LEU A 329 19.97 -6.92 2.02
CA LEU A 329 21.28 -7.41 2.46
C LEU A 329 22.35 -6.30 2.53
N GLN A 330 22.22 -5.23 1.75
CA GLN A 330 23.07 -4.04 1.87
C GLN A 330 22.71 -3.17 3.08
N SER A 331 21.51 -3.34 3.65
CA SER A 331 21.10 -2.56 4.82
C SER A 331 21.93 -2.95 6.04
N GLN A 332 22.02 -2.04 7.01
CA GLN A 332 22.79 -2.28 8.23
C GLN A 332 22.28 -3.54 8.94
N LYS A 333 23.18 -4.48 9.23
CA LYS A 333 22.87 -5.68 10.01
C LYS A 333 22.52 -5.33 11.46
N ASP A 334 21.61 -6.09 12.06
CA ASP A 334 21.21 -5.99 13.47
C ASP A 334 20.70 -4.60 13.87
N PHE A 335 20.16 -3.83 12.90
CA PHE A 335 19.56 -2.52 13.16
C PHE A 335 18.27 -2.59 14.00
N MET A 336 17.66 -3.77 14.05
CA MET A 336 16.51 -4.12 14.89
C MET A 336 16.83 -5.33 15.76
N SER A 337 16.13 -5.46 16.89
CA SER A 337 16.28 -6.60 17.79
C SER A 337 15.90 -7.93 17.11
N ARG A 338 16.41 -9.05 17.63
CA ARG A 338 16.05 -10.39 17.15
C ARG A 338 14.55 -10.66 17.29
N SER A 339 13.95 -10.24 18.41
CA SER A 339 12.51 -10.39 18.65
C SER A 339 11.70 -9.59 17.63
N TYR A 340 12.06 -8.33 17.37
CA TYR A 340 11.41 -7.51 16.34
C TYR A 340 11.48 -8.18 14.97
N THR A 341 12.65 -8.70 14.62
CA THR A 341 12.91 -9.36 13.34
C THR A 341 12.01 -10.59 13.11
N VAL A 342 11.84 -11.43 14.13
CA VAL A 342 10.96 -12.60 14.04
C VAL A 342 9.49 -12.18 13.96
N ILE A 343 9.07 -11.25 14.82
CA ILE A 343 7.67 -10.81 14.87
C ILE A 343 7.29 -10.02 13.61
N SER A 344 8.19 -9.24 13.00
CA SER A 344 7.89 -8.54 11.74
C SER A 344 7.63 -9.52 10.59
N CYS A 345 8.37 -10.63 10.53
CA CYS A 345 8.14 -11.70 9.57
C CYS A 345 6.80 -12.41 9.81
N TYR A 346 6.49 -12.76 11.07
CA TYR A 346 5.19 -13.34 11.43
C TYR A 346 4.05 -12.37 11.08
N LEU A 347 4.24 -11.08 11.32
CA LEU A 347 3.24 -10.06 11.06
C LEU A 347 2.95 -9.90 9.56
N PHE A 348 3.93 -10.08 8.68
CA PHE A 348 3.67 -10.16 7.24
C PHE A 348 2.67 -11.28 6.90
N VAL A 349 2.87 -12.48 7.46
CA VAL A 349 1.96 -13.63 7.26
C VAL A 349 0.57 -13.35 7.86
N VAL A 350 0.52 -12.77 9.05
CA VAL A 350 -0.74 -12.38 9.70
C VAL A 350 -1.49 -11.35 8.86
N GLN A 351 -0.81 -10.37 8.26
CA GLN A 351 -1.46 -9.39 7.38
C GLN A 351 -2.03 -10.04 6.12
N VAL A 352 -1.32 -11.02 5.53
CA VAL A 352 -1.85 -11.80 4.40
C VAL A 352 -3.15 -12.50 4.78
N ILE A 353 -3.16 -13.22 5.91
CA ILE A 353 -4.35 -13.92 6.40
C ILE A 353 -5.47 -12.93 6.74
N ALA A 354 -5.15 -11.81 7.39
CA ALA A 354 -6.13 -10.79 7.78
C ALA A 354 -6.84 -10.18 6.57
N VAL A 355 -6.10 -9.79 5.54
CA VAL A 355 -6.69 -9.24 4.30
C VAL A 355 -7.59 -10.27 3.63
N ILE A 356 -7.14 -11.52 3.48
CA ILE A 356 -7.96 -12.60 2.91
C ILE A 356 -9.21 -12.88 3.76
N SER A 357 -9.09 -12.81 5.09
CA SER A 357 -10.22 -12.94 6.03
C SER A 357 -11.26 -11.85 5.81
N ILE A 358 -10.82 -10.59 5.73
CA ILE A 358 -11.70 -9.44 5.55
C ILE A 358 -12.41 -9.55 4.20
N MET A 359 -11.69 -9.90 3.13
CA MET A 359 -12.28 -10.14 1.81
C MET A 359 -13.29 -11.29 1.82
N TYR A 360 -13.03 -12.36 2.56
CA TYR A 360 -13.98 -13.47 2.70
C TYR A 360 -15.25 -13.08 3.47
N LEU A 361 -15.11 -12.25 4.51
CA LEU A 361 -16.23 -11.87 5.37
C LEU A 361 -17.08 -10.74 4.77
N GLN A 362 -16.46 -9.80 4.05
CA GLN A 362 -17.12 -8.57 3.60
C GLN A 362 -17.39 -8.54 2.10
N TRP A 363 -16.48 -9.06 1.27
CA TRP A 363 -16.56 -8.92 -0.18
C TRP A 363 -17.09 -10.17 -0.87
N THR A 364 -16.55 -11.33 -0.51
CA THR A 364 -16.92 -12.63 -1.09
C THR A 364 -18.44 -12.92 -1.01
N PRO A 365 -19.17 -12.61 0.09
CA PRO A 365 -20.60 -12.88 0.15
C PRO A 365 -21.41 -12.06 -0.84
N ILE A 366 -20.90 -10.88 -1.24
CA ILE A 366 -21.53 -10.00 -2.24
C ILE A 366 -21.31 -10.55 -3.64
N VAL A 367 -20.12 -11.11 -3.92
CA VAL A 367 -19.73 -11.55 -5.27
C VAL A 367 -20.11 -13.00 -5.56
N LEU A 368 -19.87 -13.91 -4.63
CA LEU A 368 -20.04 -15.37 -4.81
C LEU A 368 -21.15 -15.97 -3.93
N GLY A 369 -21.73 -15.19 -3.02
CA GLY A 369 -22.70 -15.67 -2.05
C GLY A 369 -22.07 -16.19 -0.75
N LYS A 370 -22.93 -16.49 0.23
CA LYS A 370 -22.51 -17.00 1.54
C LYS A 370 -21.90 -18.41 1.41
N ASN A 371 -20.94 -18.73 2.30
CA ASN A 371 -20.25 -20.04 2.35
C ASN A 371 -19.45 -20.41 1.08
N ALA A 372 -19.01 -19.44 0.30
CA ALA A 372 -18.16 -19.68 -0.86
C ALA A 372 -16.91 -20.52 -0.48
N PRO A 373 -16.42 -21.39 -1.38
CA PRO A 373 -15.27 -22.25 -1.09
C PRO A 373 -13.91 -21.53 -1.16
N VAL A 374 -13.90 -20.25 -1.53
CA VAL A 374 -12.72 -19.40 -1.75
C VAL A 374 -12.99 -17.96 -1.29
N SER A 375 -11.93 -17.20 -1.05
CA SER A 375 -11.98 -15.75 -0.81
C SER A 375 -11.58 -14.99 -2.07
N VAL A 376 -12.48 -14.17 -2.60
CA VAL A 376 -12.23 -13.31 -3.76
C VAL A 376 -12.02 -11.87 -3.36
N GLY A 377 -11.39 -11.08 -4.23
CA GLY A 377 -11.17 -9.64 -4.03
C GLY A 377 -9.89 -9.30 -3.27
N ALA A 378 -9.13 -10.28 -2.78
CA ALA A 378 -7.78 -10.06 -2.31
C ALA A 378 -6.87 -9.74 -3.50
N GLN A 379 -6.06 -8.68 -3.38
CA GLN A 379 -5.24 -8.17 -4.48
C GLN A 379 -3.82 -7.94 -4.01
N GLY A 380 -2.85 -8.16 -4.89
CA GLY A 380 -1.45 -8.07 -4.53
C GLY A 380 -1.00 -6.69 -4.03
N ARG A 381 -1.63 -5.62 -4.51
CA ARG A 381 -1.39 -4.25 -4.03
C ARG A 381 -1.64 -4.07 -2.53
N TYR A 382 -2.46 -4.92 -1.90
CA TYR A 382 -2.69 -4.87 -0.46
C TYR A 382 -1.53 -5.42 0.35
N PHE A 383 -0.66 -6.24 -0.27
CA PHE A 383 0.49 -6.88 0.37
C PHE A 383 1.82 -6.17 0.09
N THR A 384 1.93 -5.45 -1.04
CA THR A 384 3.11 -4.64 -1.41
C THR A 384 3.64 -3.75 -0.27
N PRO A 385 2.80 -3.03 0.50
CA PRO A 385 3.28 -2.21 1.61
C PRO A 385 4.02 -3.03 2.69
N PHE A 386 3.62 -4.29 2.89
CA PHE A 386 4.16 -5.12 3.95
C PHE A 386 5.46 -5.84 3.56
N LEU A 387 5.92 -5.74 2.31
CA LEU A 387 7.25 -6.24 1.93
C LEU A 387 8.37 -5.64 2.78
N ILE A 388 8.20 -4.41 3.27
CA ILE A 388 9.17 -3.75 4.16
C ILE A 388 9.34 -4.49 5.50
N LEU A 389 8.37 -5.29 5.93
CA LEU A 389 8.46 -6.08 7.16
C LEU A 389 9.49 -7.23 7.05
N LEU A 390 9.86 -7.61 5.83
CA LEU A 390 10.90 -8.60 5.55
C LEU A 390 12.32 -8.01 5.58
N LEU A 391 12.46 -6.67 5.62
CA LEU A 391 13.76 -6.00 5.65
C LEU A 391 14.66 -6.47 6.81
N PRO A 392 14.20 -6.50 8.09
CA PRO A 392 15.06 -6.89 9.20
C PRO A 392 15.59 -8.32 9.10
N ILE A 393 14.74 -9.27 8.68
CA ILE A 393 15.14 -10.68 8.61
C ILE A 393 16.19 -10.90 7.53
N VAL A 394 15.99 -10.30 6.35
CA VAL A 394 16.95 -10.44 5.24
C VAL A 394 18.25 -9.69 5.57
N ALA A 395 18.19 -8.47 6.12
CA ALA A 395 19.38 -7.74 6.54
C ALA A 395 20.22 -8.51 7.58
N ASN A 396 19.59 -9.34 8.41
CA ASN A 396 20.27 -10.15 9.42
C ASN A 396 20.84 -11.47 8.90
N LEU A 397 20.50 -11.91 7.68
CA LEU A 397 21.11 -13.11 7.05
C LEU A 397 22.60 -12.90 6.74
N GLY A 398 23.03 -11.66 6.54
CA GLY A 398 24.43 -11.32 6.28
C GLY A 398 24.56 -9.92 5.69
N VAL A 399 25.77 -9.36 5.76
CA VAL A 399 26.09 -8.09 5.09
C VAL A 399 26.68 -8.42 3.73
N LEU A 400 26.01 -7.94 2.68
CA LEU A 400 26.55 -8.01 1.33
C LEU A 400 27.37 -6.73 1.09
N GLU A 401 28.69 -6.84 1.10
CA GLU A 401 29.62 -5.72 0.90
C GLU A 401 29.68 -5.25 -0.57
N ILE A 402 28.57 -4.70 -1.07
CA ILE A 402 28.49 -4.08 -2.40
C ILE A 402 28.53 -2.56 -2.25
N LYS A 403 29.42 -1.93 -3.02
CA LYS A 403 29.50 -0.47 -3.15
C LYS A 403 28.12 0.14 -3.40
N GLU A 404 27.79 1.16 -2.61
CA GLU A 404 26.52 1.89 -2.68
C GLU A 404 26.12 2.30 -4.10
N GLU A 405 27.08 2.80 -4.88
CA GLU A 405 26.87 3.21 -6.26
C GLU A 405 26.36 2.08 -7.17
N LYS A 406 26.84 0.83 -6.98
CA LYS A 406 26.41 -0.32 -7.77
C LYS A 406 24.98 -0.71 -7.44
N VAL A 407 24.62 -0.75 -6.15
CA VAL A 407 23.24 -1.02 -5.72
C VAL A 407 22.29 0.07 -6.19
N ASN A 408 22.70 1.34 -6.12
CA ASN A 408 21.88 2.45 -6.62
C ASN A 408 21.67 2.34 -8.13
N ARG A 409 22.70 2.00 -8.92
CA ARG A 409 22.57 1.77 -10.36
C ARG A 409 21.65 0.59 -10.68
N LEU A 410 21.80 -0.53 -9.97
CA LEU A 410 20.94 -1.71 -10.14
C LEU A 410 19.48 -1.38 -9.82
N MET A 411 19.24 -0.72 -8.69
CA MET A 411 17.92 -0.28 -8.23
C MET A 411 17.26 0.66 -9.26
N VAL A 412 17.95 1.73 -9.66
CA VAL A 412 17.42 2.71 -10.63
C VAL A 412 17.20 2.07 -12.00
N GLY A 413 18.16 1.26 -12.49
CA GLY A 413 18.04 0.57 -13.77
C GLY A 413 16.84 -0.37 -13.81
N THR A 414 16.64 -1.15 -12.75
CA THR A 414 15.49 -2.07 -12.62
C THR A 414 14.17 -1.32 -12.61
N LEU A 415 14.08 -0.22 -11.85
CA LEU A 415 12.89 0.63 -11.81
C LEU A 415 12.57 1.28 -13.17
N ILE A 416 13.59 1.71 -13.92
CA ILE A 416 13.42 2.24 -15.28
C ILE A 416 12.94 1.14 -16.23
N VAL A 417 13.52 -0.07 -16.17
CA VAL A 417 13.09 -1.21 -17.00
C VAL A 417 11.63 -1.58 -16.69
N ASN A 418 11.26 -1.65 -15.41
CA ASN A 418 9.89 -1.85 -14.96
C ASN A 418 8.93 -0.81 -15.54
N PHE A 419 9.30 0.46 -15.45
CA PHE A 419 8.52 1.56 -16.00
C PHE A 419 8.34 1.44 -17.52
N LEU A 420 9.43 1.22 -18.27
CA LEU A 420 9.40 1.11 -19.72
C LEU A 420 8.60 -0.11 -20.19
N ILE A 421 8.75 -1.28 -19.55
CA ILE A 421 7.98 -2.48 -19.86
C ILE A 421 6.49 -2.25 -19.54
N SER A 422 6.19 -1.60 -18.42
CA SER A 422 4.80 -1.25 -18.08
C SER A 422 4.16 -0.37 -19.16
N LEU A 423 4.88 0.64 -19.65
CA LEU A 423 4.39 1.48 -20.76
C LEU A 423 4.23 0.69 -22.05
N TYR A 424 5.21 -0.15 -22.39
CA TYR A 424 5.17 -1.01 -23.57
C TYR A 424 3.97 -1.95 -23.57
N LEU A 425 3.57 -2.47 -22.40
CA LEU A 425 2.38 -3.31 -22.27
C LEU A 425 1.08 -2.49 -22.23
N MET A 426 1.05 -1.38 -21.48
CA MET A 426 -0.16 -0.58 -21.27
C MET A 426 -0.59 0.20 -22.51
N VAL A 427 0.35 0.83 -23.21
CA VAL A 427 0.03 1.75 -24.31
C VAL A 427 -0.70 1.03 -25.44
N PRO A 428 -0.18 -0.08 -26.01
CA PRO A 428 -0.88 -0.81 -27.05
C PRO A 428 -2.19 -1.44 -26.54
N PHE A 429 -2.20 -1.98 -25.32
CA PHE A 429 -3.37 -2.63 -24.73
C PHE A 429 -4.58 -1.69 -24.59
N TYR A 430 -4.34 -0.41 -24.26
CA TYR A 430 -5.44 0.54 -24.10
C TYR A 430 -5.74 1.35 -25.34
N TRP A 431 -4.73 1.72 -26.13
CA TRP A 431 -4.87 2.70 -27.21
C TRP A 431 -4.87 2.08 -28.60
N ASN A 432 -4.76 0.75 -28.69
CA ASN A 432 -4.80 -0.03 -29.92
C ASN A 432 -3.89 0.54 -31.03
N LEU A 433 -2.70 1.03 -30.65
CA LEU A 433 -1.75 1.68 -31.56
C LEU A 433 -0.97 0.70 -32.44
N LEU A 434 -1.18 -0.61 -32.25
CA LEU A 434 -0.57 -1.69 -33.01
C LEU A 434 -1.59 -2.49 -33.84
N GLY A 435 -2.84 -1.99 -33.93
CA GLY A 435 -3.91 -2.55 -34.75
C GLY A 435 -3.91 -2.00 -36.17
#